data_AF-A0A3C1C2K9-F1
#
_entry.id   AF-A0A3C1C2K9-F1
#
_cell.length_a   1.000
_cell.length_b   1.000
_cell.length_c   1.000
_cell.angle_alpha   90.00
_cell.angle_beta   90.00
_cell.angle_gamma   90.00
#
_symmetry.space_group_name_H-M   'P 1'
#
loop_
_entity.id
_entity.type
_entity.pdbx_description
1 polymer ?
#
loop_
_entity_poly.entity_id
_entity_poly.type
_entity_poly.pdbx_seq_one_letter_code
_entity_poly.pdbx_strand_id
1 'polypeptide(L)'
;MNVPDYSNYFNLHPDKEGRFGKYGGAYLPPQLEAIMAEIRDAYDTISRSARFIAELRSIRKHYQGRPTPMYHAERLSKKLGSAQIYLKREDLNHT
;
A
#
# COMPACT_ATOMS: atom_id res chain seq x y z
N MET A 1 2.69 -10.43 -30.98
CA MET A 1 2.52 -10.70 -29.54
C MET A 1 1.39 -9.82 -29.06
N ASN A 2 0.39 -10.36 -28.37
CA ASN A 2 -0.72 -9.58 -27.83
C ASN A 2 -0.22 -8.91 -26.55
N VAL A 3 -0.01 -7.59 -26.58
CA VAL A 3 0.38 -6.83 -25.39
C VAL A 3 -0.86 -6.70 -24.50
N PRO A 4 -0.81 -7.09 -23.21
CA PRO A 4 -1.95 -6.90 -22.33
C PRO A 4 -2.25 -5.41 -22.17
N ASP A 5 -3.52 -5.04 -22.33
CA ASP A 5 -3.97 -3.67 -22.07
C ASP A 5 -4.10 -3.46 -20.55
N TYR A 6 -3.25 -2.61 -20.01
CA TYR A 6 -3.23 -2.25 -18.59
C TYR A 6 -3.94 -0.93 -18.28
N SER A 7 -4.54 -0.27 -19.27
CA SER A 7 -5.18 1.05 -19.12
C SER A 7 -6.24 1.06 -18.01
N ASN A 8 -6.93 -0.06 -17.80
CA ASN A 8 -7.99 -0.20 -16.79
C ASN A 8 -7.61 -1.15 -15.62
N TYR A 9 -6.34 -1.52 -15.48
CA TYR A 9 -5.90 -2.56 -14.54
C TYR A 9 -6.33 -2.30 -13.10
N PHE A 10 -6.14 -1.07 -12.61
CA PHE A 10 -6.44 -0.69 -11.22
C PHE A 10 -7.93 -0.59 -10.90
N ASN A 11 -8.80 -0.47 -11.90
CA ASN A 11 -10.25 -0.46 -11.69
C ASN A 11 -10.83 -1.87 -11.67
N LEU A 12 -10.14 -2.83 -12.29
CA LEU A 12 -10.57 -4.23 -12.40
C LEU A 12 -9.97 -5.13 -11.33
N HIS A 13 -8.94 -4.67 -10.61
CA HIS A 13 -8.22 -5.47 -9.63
C HIS A 13 -7.96 -4.71 -8.31
N PRO A 14 -7.99 -5.42 -7.16
CA PRO A 14 -8.39 -6.82 -7.03
C PRO A 14 -9.88 -7.03 -7.37
N ASP A 15 -10.25 -8.24 -7.76
CA ASP A 15 -11.67 -8.60 -7.85
C ASP A 15 -12.30 -8.68 -6.45
N LYS A 16 -13.62 -8.93 -6.38
CA LYS A 16 -14.36 -9.03 -5.12
C LYS A 16 -13.86 -10.13 -4.18
N GLU A 17 -13.16 -11.13 -4.71
CA GLU A 17 -12.58 -12.23 -3.93
C GLU A 17 -11.13 -11.92 -3.52
N GLY A 18 -10.63 -10.72 -3.81
CA GLY A 18 -9.27 -10.30 -3.48
C GLY A 18 -8.22 -10.82 -4.45
N ARG A 19 -8.60 -11.24 -5.67
CA ARG A 19 -7.66 -11.79 -6.66
C ARG A 19 -7.16 -10.73 -7.63
N PHE A 20 -5.86 -10.80 -7.92
CA PHE A 20 -5.18 -10.11 -9.02
C PHE A 20 -4.93 -11.14 -10.13
N GLY A 21 -5.93 -11.35 -10.99
CA GLY A 21 -5.94 -12.46 -11.94
C GLY A 21 -5.86 -13.81 -11.22
N LYS A 22 -4.81 -14.59 -11.46
CA LYS A 22 -4.62 -15.90 -10.80
C LYS A 22 -4.01 -15.83 -9.38
N TYR A 23 -3.56 -14.65 -8.94
CA TYR A 23 -2.85 -14.45 -7.68
C TYR A 23 -3.75 -13.81 -6.61
N GLY A 24 -3.37 -13.93 -5.34
CA GLY A 24 -4.18 -13.40 -4.23
C GLY A 24 -5.33 -14.32 -3.86
N GLY A 25 -6.43 -13.73 -3.40
CA GLY A 25 -7.52 -14.46 -2.74
C GLY A 25 -7.20 -14.80 -1.28
N ALA A 26 -8.21 -15.33 -0.58
CA ALA A 26 -8.09 -15.75 0.81
C ALA A 26 -8.20 -17.28 0.91
N TYR A 27 -7.11 -17.95 1.24
CA TYR A 27 -7.09 -19.40 1.51
C TYR A 27 -7.05 -19.60 3.02
N LEU A 28 -8.23 -19.53 3.64
CA LEU A 28 -8.39 -19.54 5.09
C LEU A 28 -8.89 -20.90 5.57
N PRO A 29 -8.52 -21.32 6.80
CA PRO A 29 -9.26 -22.37 7.49
C PRO A 29 -10.73 -21.95 7.70
N PRO A 30 -11.70 -22.89 7.67
CA PRO A 30 -13.12 -22.58 7.81
C PRO A 30 -13.46 -21.76 9.07
N GLN A 31 -12.70 -21.97 10.15
CA GLN A 31 -12.92 -21.26 11.42
C GLN A 31 -12.55 -19.77 11.34
N LEU A 32 -11.74 -19.37 10.36
CA LEU A 32 -11.30 -17.97 10.18
C LEU A 32 -12.11 -17.21 9.13
N GLU A 33 -12.93 -17.87 8.32
CA GLU A 33 -13.67 -17.22 7.23
C GLU A 33 -14.61 -16.13 7.76
N ALA A 34 -15.39 -16.45 8.80
CA ALA A 34 -16.36 -15.52 9.37
C ALA A 34 -15.70 -14.27 9.98
N ILE A 35 -14.63 -14.44 10.77
CA ILE A 35 -13.95 -13.30 11.40
C ILE A 35 -13.20 -12.43 10.38
N MET A 36 -12.61 -13.04 9.35
CA MET A 36 -11.96 -12.27 8.29
C MET A 36 -12.97 -11.52 7.42
N ALA A 37 -14.17 -12.08 7.22
CA ALA A 37 -15.28 -11.38 6.58
C ALA A 37 -15.71 -10.13 7.38
N GLU A 38 -15.84 -10.25 8.70
CA GLU A 38 -16.16 -9.11 9.58
C GLU A 38 -15.09 -8.00 9.49
N ILE A 39 -13.81 -8.37 9.52
CA ILE A 39 -12.69 -7.41 9.38
C ILE A 39 -12.76 -6.68 8.03
N ARG A 40 -13.03 -7.40 6.93
CA ARG A 40 -13.17 -6.80 5.60
C ARG A 40 -14.32 -5.79 5.58
N ASP A 41 -15.49 -6.16 6.08
CA ASP A 41 -16.67 -5.30 6.05
C ASP A 41 -16.48 -4.05 6.94
N ALA A 42 -15.82 -4.21 8.09
CA ALA A 42 -15.40 -3.10 8.93
C ALA A 42 -14.41 -2.18 8.21
N TYR A 43 -13.40 -2.74 7.53
CA TYR A 43 -12.43 -1.97 6.75
C TYR A 43 -13.09 -1.17 5.62
N ASP A 44 -13.98 -1.79 4.84
CA ASP A 44 -14.71 -1.12 3.75
C ASP A 44 -15.53 0.07 4.24
N THR A 45 -16.03 -0.03 5.47
CA THR A 45 -16.76 1.06 6.13
C THR A 45 -15.82 2.16 6.60
N ILE A 46 -14.80 1.85 7.41
CA ILE A 46 -13.95 2.87 8.04
C ILE A 46 -12.95 3.51 7.08
N SER A 47 -12.51 2.79 6.04
CA SER A 47 -11.57 3.31 5.03
C SER A 47 -12.15 4.48 4.23
N ARG A 48 -13.48 4.61 4.17
CA ARG A 48 -14.21 5.70 3.53
C ARG A 48 -14.68 6.77 4.52
N SER A 49 -14.50 6.55 5.82
CA SER A 49 -14.93 7.48 6.87
C SER A 49 -13.98 8.68 6.97
N ALA A 50 -14.52 9.89 6.77
CA ALA A 50 -13.74 11.12 6.90
C ALA A 50 -13.12 11.28 8.30
N ARG A 51 -13.84 10.86 9.36
CA ARG A 51 -13.36 10.90 10.74
C ARG A 51 -12.13 10.01 10.93
N PHE A 52 -12.22 8.75 10.52
CA PHE A 52 -11.12 7.80 10.62
C PHE A 52 -9.90 8.24 9.81
N ILE A 53 -10.11 8.73 8.58
CA ILE A 53 -9.03 9.24 7.73
C ILE A 53 -8.35 10.45 8.36
N ALA A 54 -9.10 11.37 8.96
CA ALA A 54 -8.54 12.55 9.63
C ALA A 54 -7.69 12.15 10.85
N GLU A 55 -8.17 11.22 11.67
CA GLU A 55 -7.45 10.69 12.81
C GLU A 55 -6.15 9.98 12.38
N LEU A 56 -6.23 9.08 11.39
CA LEU A 56 -5.08 8.39 10.84
C LEU A 56 -4.03 9.36 10.27
N ARG A 57 -4.47 10.44 9.60
CA ARG A 57 -3.56 11.50 9.11
C ARG A 57 -2.89 12.25 10.25
N SER A 58 -3.63 12.54 11.32
CA SER A 58 -3.09 13.18 12.52
C SER A 58 -1.99 12.33 13.15
N ILE A 59 -2.27 11.03 13.38
CA ILE A 59 -1.29 10.08 13.92
C ILE A 59 -0.06 9.98 13.01
N ARG A 60 -0.27 9.83 11.69
CA ARG A 60 0.83 9.76 10.72
C ARG A 60 1.74 10.98 10.79
N LYS A 61 1.17 12.18 10.96
CA LYS A 61 1.93 13.43 10.99
C LYS A 61 2.61 13.65 12.33
N HIS A 62 1.87 13.50 13.42
CA HIS A 62 2.28 13.98 14.75
C HIS A 62 2.94 12.89 15.61
N TYR A 63 2.71 11.62 15.29
CA TYR A 63 3.29 10.49 16.03
C TYR A 63 4.28 9.71 15.16
N GLN A 64 3.87 9.27 13.96
CA GLN A 64 4.72 8.45 13.10
C GLN A 64 5.88 9.24 12.46
N GLY A 65 5.71 10.55 12.21
CA GLY A 65 6.73 11.40 11.58
C GLY A 65 6.64 11.52 10.06
N ARG A 66 5.47 11.30 9.46
CA ARG A 66 5.24 11.45 8.01
C ARG A 66 4.98 12.92 7.61
N PRO A 67 5.32 13.33 6.37
CA PRO A 67 5.93 12.54 5.30
C PRO A 67 7.42 12.32 5.51
N THR A 68 7.90 11.15 5.10
CA THR A 68 9.33 10.83 5.07
C THR A 68 10.02 11.51 3.88
N PRO A 69 11.25 12.03 4.04
CA PRO A 69 11.96 12.71 2.97
C PRO A 69 12.38 11.76 1.85
N MET A 70 12.50 12.32 0.63
CA MET A 70 13.22 11.69 -0.48
C MET A 70 14.68 12.17 -0.42
N TYR A 71 15.61 11.26 -0.14
CA TYR A 71 17.03 11.61 0.01
C TYR A 71 17.81 11.26 -1.26
N HIS A 72 18.50 12.23 -1.87
CA HIS A 72 19.40 11.96 -2.99
C HIS A 72 20.72 11.34 -2.48
N ALA A 73 20.95 10.06 -2.79
CA ALA A 73 22.15 9.32 -2.38
C ALA A 73 23.32 9.60 -3.33
N GLU A 74 23.81 10.84 -3.35
CA GLU A 74 24.79 11.34 -4.33
C GLU A 74 26.03 10.46 -4.49
N ARG A 75 26.59 9.95 -3.38
CA ARG A 75 27.76 9.05 -3.41
C ARG A 75 27.48 7.75 -4.16
N LEU A 76 26.27 7.20 -3.98
CA LEU A 76 25.85 5.99 -4.67
C LEU A 76 25.54 6.28 -6.14
N SER A 77 24.87 7.40 -6.44
CA SER A 77 24.63 7.85 -7.82
C SER A 77 25.95 7.97 -8.59
N LYS A 78 26.96 8.64 -8.01
CA LYS A 78 28.30 8.79 -8.62
C LYS A 78 28.97 7.45 -8.89
N LYS A 79 28.83 6.47 -7.98
CA LYS A 79 29.39 5.13 -8.16
C LYS A 79 28.75 4.37 -9.33
N LEU A 80 27.49 4.64 -9.65
CA LEU A 80 26.74 3.99 -10.74
C LEU A 80 26.83 4.74 -12.07
N GLY A 81 27.41 5.95 -12.08
CA GLY A 81 27.72 6.72 -13.29
C GLY A 81 26.53 7.45 -13.89
N SER A 82 25.51 6.72 -14.35
CA SER A 82 24.40 7.31 -15.14
C SER A 82 23.07 7.40 -14.38
N ALA A 83 22.85 6.56 -13.36
CA ALA A 83 21.61 6.55 -12.59
C ALA A 83 21.66 7.49 -11.38
N GLN A 84 20.59 8.27 -11.17
CA GLN A 84 20.39 9.03 -9.93
C GLN A 84 19.60 8.18 -8.94
N ILE A 85 20.14 7.97 -7.73
CA ILE A 85 19.51 7.14 -6.70
C ILE A 85 18.88 8.02 -5.63
N TYR A 86 17.56 7.88 -5.47
CA TYR A 86 16.81 8.53 -4.39
C TYR A 86 16.25 7.49 -3.44
N LEU A 87 16.47 7.69 -2.15
CA LEU A 87 15.95 6.83 -1.09
C LEU A 87 14.68 7.42 -0.53
N LYS A 88 13.59 6.65 -0.56
CA LYS A 88 12.37 6.95 0.22
C LYS A 88 12.63 6.55 1.67
N ARG A 89 12.84 7.54 2.55
CA ARG A 89 13.34 7.34 3.92
C ARG A 89 12.30 6.82 4.91
N GLU A 90 11.65 5.70 4.60
CA GLU A 90 10.69 5.04 5.51
C GLU A 90 11.34 4.53 6.81
N ASP A 91 12.67 4.41 6.82
CA ASP A 91 13.50 4.12 8.00
C ASP A 91 13.39 5.19 9.10
N LEU A 92 12.93 6.40 8.78
CA LEU A 92 12.79 7.51 9.72
C LEU A 92 11.43 7.54 10.44
N ASN A 93 10.52 6.60 10.15
CA ASN A 93 9.26 6.51 10.87
C ASN A 93 9.48 6.06 12.32
N HIS A 94 8.71 6.60 13.27
CA HIS A 94 8.55 5.99 14.58
C HIS A 94 7.80 4.64 14.47
N THR A 95 8.18 3.66 15.29
CA THR A 95 7.63 2.28 15.30
C THR A 95 6.63 2.05 16.42
#